data_AF-F0GXW8-F1
#
_entry.id   AF-F0GXW8-F1
#
_cell.length_a   1.000
_cell.length_b   1.000
_cell.length_c   1.000
_cell.angle_alpha   90.00
_cell.angle_beta   90.00
_cell.angle_gamma   90.00
#
_symmetry.space_group_name_H-M   'P 1'
#
loop_
_entity.id
_entity.type
_entity.pdbx_description
1 polymer ?
#
loop_
_entity_poly.entity_id
_entity_poly.type
_entity_poly.pdbx_seq_one_letter_code
_entity_poly.pdbx_strand_id
1 'polypeptide(L)'
;MFSKKTDHVEKSFEILKKNFLKVTEKNSLVQFVSSNEKINKASLILNLARSLSKDNYKVIIVEADFRDPELGELCDIDFDRGFFDILEKEKPYENFIVKDHFYENLDLILAPKQRDDVHSIMNYERVESIFSSLKEKYDYVFLDTANNENYDDANFYPSLSDFVIVLAHKKDFRKKD
;
A
#
# COMPACT_ATOMS: atom_id res chain seq x y z
N MET A 1 -12.03 4.22 -30.84
CA MET A 1 -10.58 3.93 -30.71
C MET A 1 -10.10 3.88 -29.26
N PHE A 2 -10.84 4.46 -28.30
CA PHE A 2 -10.54 4.41 -26.86
C PHE A 2 -10.84 3.05 -26.16
N SER A 3 -11.69 2.17 -26.70
CA SER A 3 -12.09 0.93 -26.01
C SER A 3 -10.96 -0.11 -25.92
N LYS A 4 -10.26 -0.39 -27.02
CA LYS A 4 -9.23 -1.46 -27.07
C LYS A 4 -8.10 -1.26 -26.05
N LYS A 5 -7.66 -0.02 -25.82
CA LYS A 5 -6.56 0.28 -24.90
C LYS A 5 -6.98 0.04 -23.44
N THR A 6 -8.21 0.39 -23.09
CA THR A 6 -8.82 0.11 -21.79
C THR A 6 -8.98 -1.41 -21.58
N ASP A 7 -9.46 -2.13 -22.59
CA ASP A 7 -9.62 -3.60 -22.55
C ASP A 7 -8.29 -4.32 -22.26
N HIS A 8 -7.17 -3.83 -22.84
CA HIS A 8 -5.85 -4.41 -22.60
C HIS A 8 -5.33 -4.16 -21.18
N VAL A 9 -5.61 -2.99 -20.61
CA VAL A 9 -5.20 -2.64 -19.24
C VAL A 9 -6.00 -3.48 -18.24
N GLU A 10 -7.32 -3.55 -18.38
CA GLU A 10 -8.18 -4.36 -17.52
C GLU A 10 -7.75 -5.82 -17.52
N LYS A 11 -7.55 -6.41 -18.70
CA LYS A 11 -7.07 -7.80 -18.82
C LYS A 11 -5.71 -8.03 -18.16
N SER A 12 -4.82 -7.03 -18.22
CA SER A 12 -3.51 -7.11 -17.56
C SER A 12 -3.65 -7.12 -16.03
N PHE A 13 -4.54 -6.30 -15.47
CA PHE A 13 -4.85 -6.30 -14.04
C PHE A 13 -5.53 -7.60 -13.58
N GLU A 14 -6.40 -8.20 -14.39
CA GLU A 14 -6.98 -9.52 -14.08
C GLU A 14 -5.91 -10.62 -14.00
N ILE A 15 -4.92 -10.59 -14.90
CA ILE A 15 -3.78 -11.52 -14.84
C ILE A 15 -2.91 -11.24 -13.61
N LEU A 16 -2.66 -9.97 -13.29
CA LEU A 16 -1.91 -9.56 -12.10
C LEU A 16 -2.60 -10.06 -10.83
N LYS A 17 -3.91 -9.80 -10.66
CA LYS A 17 -4.72 -10.31 -9.55
C LYS A 17 -4.63 -11.84 -9.44
N LYS A 18 -4.81 -12.56 -10.56
CA LYS A 18 -4.70 -14.01 -10.57
C LYS A 18 -3.34 -14.52 -10.10
N ASN A 19 -2.25 -13.86 -10.51
CA ASN A 19 -0.91 -14.25 -10.08
C ASN A 19 -0.64 -13.85 -8.63
N PHE A 20 -1.12 -12.68 -8.20
CA PHE A 20 -1.10 -12.24 -6.82
C PHE A 20 -1.74 -13.27 -5.89
N LEU A 21 -2.96 -13.73 -6.21
CA LEU A 21 -3.68 -14.75 -5.44
C LEU A 21 -2.99 -16.13 -5.44
N LYS A 22 -2.08 -16.41 -6.38
CA LYS A 22 -1.32 -17.67 -6.42
C LYS A 22 -0.07 -17.66 -5.56
N VAL A 23 0.49 -16.47 -5.31
CA VAL A 23 1.77 -16.32 -4.59
C VAL A 23 1.59 -15.80 -3.18
N THR A 24 0.39 -15.32 -2.84
CA THR A 24 0.04 -14.81 -1.51
C THR A 24 -1.04 -15.68 -0.86
N GLU A 25 -1.18 -15.52 0.45
CA GLU A 25 -2.22 -16.19 1.25
C GLU A 25 -3.12 -15.14 1.89
N LYS A 26 -4.36 -15.52 2.26
CA LYS A 26 -5.25 -14.63 3.00
C LYS A 26 -4.68 -14.33 4.40
N ASN A 27 -5.16 -13.25 5.00
CA ASN A 27 -4.74 -12.74 6.29
C ASN A 27 -3.24 -12.40 6.30
N SER A 28 -2.75 -11.82 5.20
CA SER A 28 -1.33 -11.48 5.03
C SER A 28 -1.10 -9.98 4.89
N LEU A 29 0.08 -9.56 5.36
CA LEU A 29 0.65 -8.24 5.11
C LEU A 29 1.51 -8.32 3.85
N VAL A 30 1.13 -7.55 2.83
CA VAL A 30 1.85 -7.44 1.58
C VAL A 30 2.43 -6.04 1.46
N GLN A 31 3.75 -5.94 1.56
CA GLN A 31 4.47 -4.70 1.29
C GLN A 31 4.67 -4.52 -0.22
N PHE A 32 4.45 -3.30 -0.69
CA PHE A 32 4.79 -2.88 -2.04
C PHE A 32 5.93 -1.86 -1.97
N VAL A 33 7.02 -2.17 -2.66
CA VAL A 33 8.19 -1.28 -2.78
C VAL A 33 8.46 -1.01 -4.24
N SER A 34 8.95 0.19 -4.56
CA SER A 34 9.40 0.53 -5.90
C SER A 34 10.91 0.75 -5.96
N SER A 35 11.52 0.40 -7.10
CA SER A 35 12.94 0.69 -7.35
C SER A 35 13.23 2.18 -7.41
N ASN A 36 12.26 3.01 -7.81
CA ASN A 36 12.40 4.47 -7.84
C ASN A 36 11.01 5.16 -7.79
N GLU A 37 11.03 6.49 -7.69
CA GLU A 37 9.84 7.37 -7.64
C GLU A 37 9.08 7.44 -8.97
N LYS A 38 9.66 7.00 -10.09
CA LYS A 38 9.02 7.13 -11.42
C LYS A 38 7.99 6.05 -11.69
N ILE A 39 7.71 5.21 -10.70
CA ILE A 39 6.77 4.10 -10.78
C ILE A 39 5.53 4.52 -9.98
N ASN A 40 4.39 4.59 -10.66
CA ASN A 40 3.08 4.92 -10.07
C ASN A 40 2.56 3.78 -9.18
N LYS A 41 3.28 3.51 -8.08
CA LYS A 41 3.08 2.40 -7.15
C LYS A 41 1.74 2.52 -6.44
N ALA A 42 1.40 3.67 -5.84
CA ALA A 42 0.13 3.88 -5.16
C ALA A 42 -1.08 3.60 -6.08
N SER A 43 -1.02 4.07 -7.33
CA SER A 43 -2.05 3.78 -8.35
C SER A 43 -2.16 2.28 -8.67
N LEU A 44 -1.04 1.55 -8.78
CA LEU A 44 -1.04 0.10 -9.01
C LEU A 44 -1.64 -0.66 -7.82
N ILE A 45 -1.25 -0.29 -6.60
CA ILE A 45 -1.74 -0.86 -5.35
C ILE A 45 -3.25 -0.66 -5.25
N LEU A 46 -3.71 0.58 -5.43
CA LEU A 46 -5.13 0.95 -5.36
C LEU A 46 -5.96 0.16 -6.38
N ASN A 47 -5.50 0.06 -7.63
CA ASN A 47 -6.23 -0.68 -8.66
C ASN A 47 -6.27 -2.19 -8.38
N LEU A 48 -5.19 -2.78 -7.84
CA LEU A 48 -5.18 -4.17 -7.42
C LEU A 48 -6.13 -4.40 -6.24
N ALA A 49 -6.11 -3.53 -5.23
CA ALA A 49 -6.98 -3.59 -4.06
C ALA A 49 -8.45 -3.48 -4.45
N ARG A 50 -8.79 -2.54 -5.34
CA ARG A 50 -10.15 -2.40 -5.91
C ARG A 50 -10.57 -3.64 -6.69
N SER A 51 -9.67 -4.23 -7.49
CA SER A 51 -9.94 -5.47 -8.23
C SER A 51 -10.21 -6.66 -7.30
N LEU A 52 -9.46 -6.79 -6.20
CA LEU A 52 -9.71 -7.79 -5.16
C LEU A 52 -11.03 -7.53 -4.41
N SER A 53 -11.32 -6.26 -4.11
CA SER A 53 -12.55 -5.88 -3.39
C SER A 53 -13.81 -6.17 -4.20
N LYS A 54 -13.75 -6.02 -5.53
CA LYS A 54 -14.82 -6.49 -6.46
C LYS A 54 -15.11 -7.98 -6.34
N ASP A 55 -14.09 -8.77 -6.01
CA ASP A 55 -14.19 -10.21 -5.82
C ASP A 55 -14.49 -10.57 -4.35
N ASN A 56 -15.00 -9.62 -3.56
CA ASN A 56 -15.37 -9.74 -2.14
C ASN A 56 -14.23 -10.04 -1.15
N TYR A 57 -12.97 -9.80 -1.54
CA TYR A 57 -11.88 -9.79 -0.56
C TYR A 57 -11.94 -8.51 0.27
N LYS A 58 -11.79 -8.61 1.59
CA LYS A 58 -11.60 -7.46 2.47
C LYS A 58 -10.16 -7.00 2.40
N VAL A 59 -9.94 -5.80 1.87
CA VAL A 59 -8.60 -5.23 1.71
C VAL A 59 -8.52 -3.93 2.47
N ILE A 60 -7.42 -3.73 3.19
CA ILE A 60 -7.05 -2.41 3.72
C ILE A 60 -5.71 -1.97 3.12
N ILE A 61 -5.63 -0.73 2.65
CA ILE A 61 -4.37 -0.12 2.24
C ILE A 61 -3.86 0.77 3.38
N VAL A 62 -2.62 0.58 3.81
CA VAL A 62 -1.93 1.43 4.77
C VAL A 62 -0.84 2.20 4.02
N GLU A 63 -0.97 3.52 3.99
CA GLU A 63 0.01 4.43 3.40
C GLU A 63 1.11 4.71 4.42
N ALA A 64 2.33 4.28 4.10
CA ALA A 64 3.54 4.49 4.88
C ALA A 64 4.64 5.18 4.04
N ASP A 65 4.29 5.73 2.87
CA ASP A 65 5.11 6.71 2.15
C ASP A 65 4.78 8.12 2.65
N PHE A 66 5.37 8.51 3.77
CA PHE A 66 5.12 9.81 4.39
C PHE A 66 5.73 11.00 3.63
N ARG A 67 6.58 10.72 2.62
CA ARG A 67 7.31 11.75 1.87
C ARG A 67 6.49 12.28 0.71
N ASP A 68 5.87 11.37 -0.03
CA ASP A 68 5.02 11.70 -1.17
C ASP A 68 3.73 10.86 -1.14
N PRO A 69 2.85 11.10 -0.16
CA PRO A 69 1.58 10.38 -0.07
C PRO A 69 0.67 10.78 -1.24
N GLU A 70 0.17 9.78 -1.97
CA GLU A 70 -0.64 9.95 -3.19
C GLU A 70 -2.08 9.43 -3.01
N LEU A 71 -2.33 8.53 -2.04
CA LEU A 71 -3.58 7.78 -1.99
C LEU A 71 -4.80 8.64 -1.68
N GLY A 72 -4.67 9.68 -0.85
CA GLY A 72 -5.76 10.60 -0.58
C GLY A 72 -6.25 11.33 -1.84
N GLU A 73 -5.31 11.83 -2.66
CA GLU A 73 -5.63 12.46 -3.94
C GLU A 73 -6.22 11.44 -4.94
N LEU A 74 -5.61 10.26 -5.05
CA LEU A 74 -6.10 9.19 -5.95
C LEU A 74 -7.50 8.68 -5.59
N CYS A 75 -7.88 8.78 -4.31
CA CYS A 75 -9.19 8.35 -3.82
C CYS A 75 -10.21 9.47 -3.70
N ASP A 76 -9.83 10.74 -3.92
CA ASP A 76 -10.68 11.91 -3.66
C ASP A 76 -11.21 11.91 -2.21
N ILE A 77 -10.31 11.66 -1.25
CA ILE A 77 -10.61 11.64 0.18
C ILE A 77 -9.84 12.78 0.84
N ASP A 78 -10.58 13.71 1.43
CA ASP A 78 -10.01 14.73 2.32
C ASP A 78 -9.68 14.12 3.69
N PHE A 79 -8.47 14.36 4.17
CA PHE A 79 -7.99 13.86 5.45
C PHE A 79 -6.92 14.78 6.03
N ASP A 80 -6.87 14.87 7.35
CA ASP A 80 -5.92 15.72 8.09
C ASP A 80 -4.99 14.91 9.01
N ARG A 81 -5.18 13.59 9.03
CA ARG A 81 -4.58 12.65 9.97
C ARG A 81 -4.45 11.27 9.34
N GLY A 82 -3.48 10.50 9.78
CA GLY A 82 -3.23 9.19 9.17
C GLY A 82 -2.29 8.29 9.93
N PHE A 83 -1.62 7.39 9.22
CA PHE A 83 -0.77 6.36 9.81
C PHE A 83 0.32 6.96 10.70
N PHE A 84 0.92 8.09 10.30
CA PHE A 84 1.88 8.82 11.12
C PHE A 84 1.32 9.20 12.51
N ASP A 85 0.10 9.73 12.60
CA ASP A 85 -0.53 10.09 13.89
C ASP A 85 -0.80 8.89 14.79
N ILE A 86 -1.06 7.71 14.21
CA ILE A 86 -1.27 6.46 14.94
C ILE A 86 0.01 6.02 15.64
N LEU A 87 1.15 6.25 14.98
CA LEU A 87 2.49 5.95 15.49
C LEU A 87 2.96 6.98 16.52
N GLU A 88 2.79 8.28 16.24
CA GLU A 88 3.25 9.37 17.11
C GLU A 88 2.45 9.47 18.42
N LYS A 89 1.11 9.36 18.35
CA LYS A 89 0.22 9.72 19.46
C LYS A 89 -0.41 8.52 20.16
N GLU A 90 0.03 7.31 19.83
CA GLU A 90 -0.52 6.03 20.32
C GLU A 90 -2.05 5.93 20.24
N LYS A 91 -2.67 6.63 19.27
CA LYS A 91 -4.12 6.64 19.11
C LYS A 91 -4.63 5.32 18.53
N PRO A 92 -5.84 4.85 18.88
CA PRO A 92 -6.42 3.64 18.28
C PRO A 92 -6.49 3.78 16.76
N TYR A 93 -5.95 2.79 16.03
CA TYR A 93 -5.86 2.86 14.57
C TYR A 93 -7.24 2.86 13.91
N GLU A 94 -8.24 2.28 14.57
CA GLU A 94 -9.62 2.21 14.11
C GLU A 94 -10.21 3.60 13.82
N ASN A 95 -9.76 4.63 14.53
CA ASN A 95 -10.23 6.01 14.36
C ASN A 95 -9.69 6.70 13.09
N PHE A 96 -8.80 6.04 12.34
CA PHE A 96 -8.14 6.57 11.16
C PHE A 96 -8.45 5.76 9.90
N ILE A 97 -9.32 4.76 10.03
CA ILE A 97 -9.80 3.99 8.89
C ILE A 97 -10.81 4.84 8.13
N VAL A 98 -10.54 5.07 6.85
CA VAL A 98 -11.45 5.68 5.89
C VAL A 98 -11.87 4.65 4.85
N LYS A 99 -13.03 4.85 4.24
CA LYS A 99 -13.55 3.93 3.21
C LYS A 99 -13.26 4.46 1.82
N ASP A 100 -13.00 3.56 0.88
CA ASP A 100 -13.07 3.91 -0.54
C ASP A 100 -14.53 4.24 -0.93
N HIS A 101 -14.74 5.28 -1.73
CA HIS A 101 -16.08 5.72 -2.14
C HIS A 101 -16.83 4.73 -3.03
N PHE A 102 -16.11 3.84 -3.72
CA PHE A 102 -16.64 2.97 -4.77
C PHE A 102 -16.66 1.49 -4.38
N TYR A 103 -15.89 1.07 -3.37
CA TYR A 103 -15.73 -0.34 -3.01
C TYR A 103 -15.92 -0.58 -1.51
N GLU A 104 -17.01 -1.24 -1.13
CA GLU A 104 -17.38 -1.46 0.28
C GLU A 104 -16.39 -2.32 1.08
N ASN A 105 -15.65 -3.21 0.40
CA ASN A 105 -14.64 -4.08 1.00
C ASN A 105 -13.21 -3.50 0.94
N LEU A 106 -13.09 -2.20 0.62
CA LEU A 106 -11.82 -1.49 0.56
C LEU A 106 -11.80 -0.36 1.59
N ASP A 107 -10.92 -0.53 2.57
CA ASP A 107 -10.62 0.47 3.57
C ASP A 107 -9.19 1.02 3.36
N LEU A 108 -8.92 2.21 3.89
CA LEU A 108 -7.62 2.85 3.83
C LEU A 108 -7.23 3.45 5.18
N ILE A 109 -5.94 3.46 5.48
CA ILE A 109 -5.31 4.34 6.45
C ILE A 109 -4.29 5.16 5.65
N LEU A 110 -4.59 6.45 5.48
CA LEU A 110 -3.79 7.37 4.66
C LEU A 110 -2.59 7.93 5.42
N ALA A 111 -1.69 8.64 4.75
CA ALA A 111 -0.54 9.34 5.34
C ALA A 111 -0.64 10.85 5.04
N PRO A 112 -0.73 11.72 6.06
CA PRO A 112 -0.80 13.15 5.79
C PRO A 112 0.53 13.63 5.20
N LYS A 113 0.47 14.63 4.33
CA LYS A 113 1.66 15.21 3.70
C LYS A 113 2.67 15.68 4.75
N GLN A 114 3.94 15.37 4.48
CA GLN A 114 5.08 15.38 5.39
C GLN A 114 5.15 16.53 6.42
N ARG A 115 5.59 16.17 7.64
CA ARG A 115 6.31 17.05 8.59
C ARG A 115 7.79 16.62 8.58
N ASP A 116 8.71 17.57 8.65
CA ASP A 116 10.15 17.39 8.35
C ASP A 116 10.94 16.40 9.26
N ASP A 117 10.30 15.71 10.21
CA ASP A 117 10.92 15.00 11.34
C ASP A 117 10.63 13.48 11.44
N VAL A 118 10.24 12.84 10.34
CA VAL A 118 9.75 11.43 10.28
C VAL A 118 10.73 10.35 10.81
N HIS A 119 12.03 10.65 10.92
CA HIS A 119 13.07 9.64 11.15
C HIS A 119 13.09 9.00 12.55
N SER A 120 12.41 9.56 13.56
CA SER A 120 12.51 9.07 14.95
C SER A 120 11.33 8.24 15.45
N ILE A 121 10.30 8.01 14.64
CA ILE A 121 9.00 7.50 15.13
C ILE A 121 8.60 6.21 14.42
N MET A 122 9.26 5.11 14.77
CA MET A 122 8.73 3.77 14.51
C MET A 122 8.99 2.88 15.72
N ASN A 123 8.03 2.84 16.64
CA ASN A 123 8.01 1.82 17.69
C ASN A 123 7.63 0.49 17.03
N TYR A 124 8.61 -0.41 16.87
CA TYR A 124 8.43 -1.71 16.23
C TYR A 124 7.28 -2.53 16.82
N GLU A 125 7.21 -2.64 18.14
CA GLU A 125 6.18 -3.43 18.82
C GLU A 125 4.79 -2.89 18.52
N ARG A 126 4.64 -1.55 18.44
CA ARG A 126 3.36 -0.93 18.11
C ARG A 126 2.97 -1.17 16.66
N VAL A 127 3.89 -1.02 15.72
CA VAL A 127 3.62 -1.28 14.30
C VAL A 127 3.25 -2.75 14.08
N GLU A 128 4.00 -3.67 14.69
CA GLU A 128 3.73 -5.12 14.65
C GLU A 128 2.35 -5.45 15.21
N SER A 129 1.96 -4.86 16.34
CA SER A 129 0.65 -5.04 16.96
C SER A 129 -0.50 -4.56 16.07
N ILE A 130 -0.32 -3.41 15.40
CA ILE A 130 -1.31 -2.87 14.45
C ILE A 130 -1.48 -3.83 13.28
N PHE A 131 -0.39 -4.23 12.62
CA PHE A 131 -0.50 -5.14 11.47
C PHE A 131 -1.04 -6.51 11.85
N SER A 132 -0.68 -7.04 13.02
CA SER A 132 -1.27 -8.28 13.54
C SER A 132 -2.78 -8.15 13.68
N SER A 133 -3.25 -7.04 14.27
CA SER A 133 -4.69 -6.78 14.44
C SER A 133 -5.42 -6.57 13.11
N LEU A 134 -4.76 -5.96 12.12
CA LEU A 134 -5.34 -5.77 10.79
C LEU A 134 -5.44 -7.11 10.04
N LYS A 135 -4.44 -7.99 10.14
CA LYS A 135 -4.46 -9.33 9.52
C LYS A 135 -5.59 -10.22 10.04
N GLU A 136 -6.08 -9.98 11.26
CA GLU A 136 -7.26 -10.68 11.79
C GLU A 136 -8.59 -10.20 11.18
N LYS A 137 -8.63 -8.96 10.65
CA LYS A 137 -9.85 -8.28 10.19
C LYS A 137 -9.98 -8.26 8.66
N TYR A 138 -8.87 -8.33 7.94
CA TYR A 138 -8.80 -8.20 6.49
C TYR A 138 -8.16 -9.42 5.84
N ASP A 139 -8.66 -9.80 4.65
CA ASP A 139 -8.04 -10.86 3.85
C ASP A 139 -6.64 -10.42 3.37
N TYR A 140 -6.45 -9.13 3.11
CA TYR A 140 -5.16 -8.57 2.72
C TYR A 140 -4.94 -7.20 3.36
N VAL A 141 -3.76 -7.01 3.95
CA VAL A 141 -3.24 -5.71 4.38
C VAL A 141 -2.19 -5.29 3.35
N PHE A 142 -2.49 -4.29 2.55
CA PHE A 142 -1.56 -3.72 1.57
C PHE A 142 -0.80 -2.59 2.22
N LEU A 143 0.52 -2.66 2.19
CA LEU A 143 1.39 -1.64 2.79
C LEU A 143 2.16 -0.93 1.68
N ASP A 144 1.85 0.35 1.50
CA ASP A 144 2.49 1.21 0.52
C ASP A 144 3.64 1.98 1.18
N THR A 145 4.90 1.65 0.88
CA THR A 145 6.08 2.26 1.54
C THR A 145 6.93 3.03 0.55
N ALA A 146 7.74 3.99 1.01
CA ALA A 146 8.70 4.72 0.17
C ALA A 146 9.62 3.83 -0.69
N ASN A 147 10.24 4.43 -1.72
CA ASN A 147 11.19 3.71 -2.58
C ASN A 147 12.48 3.34 -1.83
N ASN A 148 13.12 2.24 -2.25
CA ASN A 148 14.28 1.67 -1.54
C ASN A 148 15.62 2.36 -1.88
N GLU A 149 15.71 3.16 -2.94
CA GLU A 149 17.00 3.72 -3.41
C GLU A 149 17.54 4.86 -2.53
N ASN A 150 16.68 5.54 -1.76
CA ASN A 150 17.07 6.75 -1.02
C ASN A 150 16.72 6.75 0.47
N TYR A 151 15.95 5.76 0.94
CA TYR A 151 15.29 5.87 2.24
C TYR A 151 15.33 4.57 3.05
N ASP A 152 16.07 4.60 4.15
CA ASP A 152 16.27 3.44 5.02
C ASP A 152 15.00 2.98 5.74
N ASP A 153 14.02 3.86 5.93
CA ASP A 153 12.75 3.54 6.59
C ASP A 153 11.86 2.59 5.77
N ALA A 154 11.98 2.57 4.44
CA ALA A 154 11.33 1.56 3.61
C ALA A 154 11.81 0.14 3.93
N ASN A 155 13.05 0.00 4.44
CA ASN A 155 13.66 -1.29 4.80
C ASN A 155 13.28 -1.77 6.21
N PHE A 156 12.48 -1.01 6.96
CA PHE A 156 11.94 -1.44 8.26
C PHE A 156 10.84 -2.50 8.10
N TYR A 157 9.87 -2.24 7.22
CA TYR A 157 8.67 -3.03 7.03
C TYR A 157 8.84 -4.45 6.43
N PRO A 158 9.88 -4.77 5.65
CA PRO A 158 10.09 -6.12 5.15
C PRO A 158 10.18 -7.18 6.25
N SER A 159 10.68 -6.80 7.44
CA SER A 159 10.77 -7.70 8.60
C SER A 159 9.42 -8.06 9.22
N LEU A 160 8.39 -7.23 8.98
CA LEU A 160 7.02 -7.40 9.47
C LEU A 160 6.10 -8.05 8.43
N SER A 161 6.49 -8.01 7.16
CA SER A 161 5.64 -8.36 6.02
C SER A 161 5.73 -9.83 5.68
N ASP A 162 4.59 -10.44 5.39
CA ASP A 162 4.52 -11.85 4.95
C ASP A 162 4.98 -11.99 3.50
N PHE A 163 4.72 -10.96 2.67
CA PHE A 163 5.14 -10.89 1.28
C PHE A 163 5.66 -9.48 0.93
N VAL A 164 6.68 -9.43 0.06
CA VAL A 164 7.20 -8.17 -0.50
C VAL A 164 7.11 -8.23 -2.03
N ILE A 165 6.40 -7.27 -2.62
CA ILE A 165 6.27 -7.10 -4.07
C ILE A 165 7.12 -5.91 -4.51
N VAL A 166 8.12 -6.18 -5.32
CA VAL A 166 9.00 -5.17 -5.90
C VAL A 166 8.49 -4.75 -7.27
N LEU A 167 8.14 -3.47 -7.41
CA LEU A 167 7.76 -2.84 -8.65
C LEU A 167 8.98 -2.15 -9.26
N ALA A 168 9.27 -2.46 -10.52
CA ALA A 168 10.43 -1.91 -11.21
C ALA A 168 10.18 -1.80 -12.71
N HIS A 169 10.76 -0.77 -13.34
CA HIS A 169 10.79 -0.71 -14.79
C HIS A 169 11.81 -1.69 -15.35
N LYS A 170 11.56 -2.21 -16.55
CA LYS A 170 12.52 -3.07 -17.27
C LYS A 170 13.94 -2.46 -17.34
N LYS A 171 14.05 -1.13 -17.42
CA LYS A 171 15.32 -0.41 -17.52
C LYS A 171 16.11 -0.39 -16.20
N ASP A 172 15.44 -0.62 -15.08
CA ASP A 172 16.05 -0.56 -13.74
C ASP A 172 16.85 -1.85 -13.44
N PHE A 173 16.55 -2.95 -14.16
CA PHE A 173 17.24 -4.24 -14.02
C PHE A 173 18.42 -4.45 -14.99
N ARG A 174 19.02 -3.38 -15.54
CA ARG A 174 20.17 -3.57 -16.46
C ARG A 174 21.34 -4.16 -15.69
N LYS A 175 21.89 -5.28 -16.20
CA LYS A 175 23.22 -5.76 -15.80
C LYS A 175 24.21 -4.62 -16.01
N LYS A 176 25.09 -4.38 -15.04
CA LYS A 176 26.37 -3.71 -15.32
C LYS A 176 27.04 -4.53 -16.44
N ASP A 177 27.22 -3.91 -17.59
CA ASP A 177 28.19 -4.38 -18.58
C ASP A 177 29.60 -4.25 -18.01
#